data_AF-A0A1G4YH53-F1
#
_entry.id   AF-A0A1G4YH53-F1
#
_cell.length_a   1.000
_cell.length_b   1.000
_cell.length_c   1.000
_cell.angle_alpha   90.00
_cell.angle_beta   90.00
_cell.angle_gamma   90.00
#
_symmetry.space_group_name_H-M   'P 1'
#
loop_
_entity.id
_entity.type
_entity.pdbx_description
1 polymer ?
#
loop_
_entity_poly.entity_id
_entity_poly.type
_entity_poly.pdbx_seq_one_letter_code
_entity_poly.pdbx_strand_id
1 'polypeptide(L)'
;MTPPPGSPGRVPPAAVAVVALAGLQAVFCLLPGLNGLTLGLNGSVTAFVIGGLYLVLSSATVLGSVRLYRGVEARTLSVVSLALCAVWLVNLVLAIVLAGQFDVLSVLLLTLAVGVAVGVRRPEVRAWAG
;
A
#
# COMPACT_ATOMS: atom_id res chain seq x y z
N MET A 1 11.86 -24.43 19.60
CA MET A 1 11.61 -23.18 20.36
C MET A 1 11.48 -22.05 19.36
N THR A 2 10.26 -21.58 19.11
CA THR A 2 10.03 -20.36 18.32
C THR A 2 10.35 -19.15 19.21
N PRO A 3 11.19 -18.20 18.75
CA PRO A 3 11.48 -17.01 19.54
C PRO A 3 10.20 -16.19 19.78
N PRO A 4 10.11 -15.47 20.92
CA PRO A 4 8.92 -14.68 21.23
C PRO A 4 8.73 -13.55 20.20
N PRO A 5 7.47 -13.17 19.92
CA PRO A 5 7.17 -12.05 19.02
C PRO A 5 7.83 -10.77 19.56
N GLY A 6 8.50 -10.02 18.67
CA GLY A 6 9.22 -8.80 19.03
C GLY A 6 10.60 -8.98 19.69
N SER A 7 11.10 -10.22 19.83
CA SER A 7 12.51 -10.43 20.16
C SER A 7 13.41 -9.84 19.07
N PRO A 8 14.60 -9.28 19.38
CA PRO A 8 15.62 -8.89 18.40
C PRO A 8 16.25 -10.10 17.68
N GLY A 9 15.45 -11.14 17.42
CA GLY A 9 15.75 -12.16 16.44
C GLY A 9 15.70 -11.60 15.02
N ARG A 10 16.27 -12.37 14.09
CA ARG A 10 16.30 -12.05 12.66
C ARG A 10 14.86 -11.92 12.13
N VAL A 11 14.49 -10.73 11.65
CA VAL A 11 13.21 -10.48 10.98
C VAL A 11 13.01 -11.55 9.89
N PRO A 12 11.84 -12.20 9.80
CA PRO A 12 11.63 -13.24 8.79
C PRO A 12 11.72 -12.63 7.38
N PRO A 13 12.36 -13.33 6.43
CA PRO A 13 12.57 -12.80 5.08
C PRO A 13 11.24 -12.47 4.38
N ALA A 14 10.17 -13.20 4.70
CA ALA A 14 8.83 -12.91 4.22
C ALA A 14 8.30 -11.55 4.69
N ALA A 15 8.54 -11.15 5.95
CA ALA A 15 8.12 -9.85 6.45
C ALA A 15 8.91 -8.71 5.79
N VAL A 16 10.23 -8.92 5.56
CA VAL A 16 11.07 -7.96 4.83
C VAL A 16 10.56 -7.77 3.40
N ALA A 17 10.23 -8.86 2.70
CA ALA A 17 9.67 -8.79 1.34
C ALA A 17 8.34 -8.04 1.30
N VAL A 18 7.44 -8.29 2.26
CA VAL A 18 6.15 -7.58 2.36
C VAL A 18 6.36 -6.09 2.60
N VAL A 19 7.28 -5.72 3.50
CA VAL A 19 7.65 -4.33 3.78
C VAL A 19 8.24 -3.65 2.55
N ALA A 20 9.10 -4.35 1.79
CA ALA A 20 9.67 -3.82 0.55
C ALA A 20 8.60 -3.56 -0.53
N LEU A 21 7.66 -4.50 -0.72
CA LEU A 21 6.54 -4.33 -1.64
C LEU A 21 5.63 -3.17 -1.24
N ALA A 22 5.31 -3.07 0.04
CA ALA A 22 4.51 -1.96 0.58
C ALA A 22 5.25 -0.61 0.44
N GLY A 23 6.58 -0.59 0.63
CA GLY A 23 7.41 0.58 0.38
C GLY A 23 7.37 1.04 -1.07
N LEU A 24 7.56 0.12 -2.03
CA LEU A 24 7.42 0.43 -3.46
C LEU A 24 6.02 0.99 -3.78
N GLN A 25 4.98 0.37 -3.24
CA GLN A 25 3.60 0.83 -3.42
C GLN A 25 3.39 2.25 -2.88
N ALA A 26 3.92 2.57 -1.71
CA ALA A 26 3.84 3.91 -1.13
C ALA A 26 4.54 4.97 -2.01
N VAL A 27 5.70 4.63 -2.57
CA VAL A 27 6.47 5.49 -3.49
C VAL A 27 5.68 5.74 -4.78
N PHE A 28 5.09 4.72 -5.38
CA PHE A 28 4.29 4.93 -6.58
C PHE A 28 2.97 5.68 -6.30
N CYS A 29 2.39 5.55 -5.10
CA CYS A 29 1.22 6.34 -4.69
C CYS A 29 1.55 7.83 -4.42
N LEU A 30 2.82 8.19 -4.20
CA LEU A 30 3.23 9.59 -4.02
C LEU A 30 3.05 10.42 -5.29
N LEU A 31 3.35 9.85 -6.47
CA LEU A 31 3.23 10.54 -7.76
C LEU A 31 1.81 11.10 -8.02
N PRO A 32 0.74 10.30 -7.98
CA PRO A 32 -0.62 10.83 -8.17
C PRO A 32 -1.04 11.75 -7.02
N GLY A 33 -0.55 11.51 -5.79
CA GLY A 33 -0.82 12.38 -4.64
C GLY A 33 -0.28 13.80 -4.81
N LEU A 34 1.00 13.92 -5.19
CA LEU A 34 1.66 15.20 -5.43
C LEU A 34 1.08 15.90 -6.66
N ASN A 35 0.77 15.16 -7.73
CA ASN A 35 0.12 15.72 -8.90
C ASN A 35 -1.27 16.29 -8.56
N GLY A 36 -2.08 15.54 -7.82
CA GLY A 36 -3.41 15.97 -7.36
C GLY A 36 -3.35 17.21 -6.47
N LEU A 37 -2.40 17.27 -5.52
CA LEU A 37 -2.18 18.47 -4.71
C LEU A 37 -1.82 19.69 -5.58
N THR A 38 -0.90 19.51 -6.53
CA THR A 38 -0.44 20.59 -7.41
C THR A 38 -1.60 21.13 -8.26
N LEU A 39 -2.39 20.25 -8.88
CA LEU A 39 -3.60 20.63 -9.61
C LEU A 39 -4.66 21.26 -8.70
N GLY A 40 -4.73 20.80 -7.45
CA GLY A 40 -5.62 21.32 -6.43
C GLY A 40 -5.32 22.76 -6.03
N LEU A 41 -4.05 23.07 -5.80
CA LEU A 41 -3.58 24.42 -5.52
C LEU A 41 -3.77 25.38 -6.70
N ASN A 42 -3.86 24.84 -7.92
CA ASN A 42 -4.21 25.58 -9.13
C ASN A 42 -5.74 25.75 -9.35
N GLY A 43 -6.57 25.43 -8.35
CA GLY A 43 -7.99 25.75 -8.33
C GLY A 43 -8.96 24.57 -8.49
N SER A 44 -8.47 23.33 -8.60
CA SER A 44 -9.33 22.14 -8.72
C SER A 44 -9.55 21.44 -7.38
N VAL A 45 -10.65 21.75 -6.68
CA VAL A 45 -10.99 21.14 -5.37
C VAL A 45 -11.02 19.60 -5.45
N THR A 46 -11.57 19.05 -6.53
CA THR A 46 -11.62 17.60 -6.75
C THR A 46 -10.22 16.98 -6.83
N ALA A 47 -9.30 17.62 -7.58
CA ALA A 47 -7.92 17.15 -7.68
C ALA A 47 -7.19 17.23 -6.33
N PHE A 48 -7.46 18.28 -5.55
CA PHE A 48 -6.91 18.44 -4.20
C PHE A 48 -7.33 17.29 -3.28
N VAL A 49 -8.63 16.97 -3.25
CA VAL A 49 -9.17 15.89 -2.40
C VAL A 49 -8.62 14.53 -2.82
N ILE A 50 -8.64 14.22 -4.11
CA ILE A 50 -8.11 12.96 -4.64
C ILE A 50 -6.61 12.84 -4.35
N GLY A 51 -5.84 13.89 -4.61
CA GLY A 51 -4.40 13.93 -4.32
C GLY A 51 -4.11 13.74 -2.83
N GLY A 52 -4.85 14.43 -1.97
CA GLY A 52 -4.76 14.27 -0.51
C GLY A 52 -5.04 12.84 -0.05
N LEU A 53 -6.07 12.18 -0.60
CA LEU A 53 -6.38 10.79 -0.27
C LEU A 53 -5.25 9.83 -0.65
N TYR A 54 -4.61 10.02 -1.81
CA TYR A 54 -3.45 9.22 -2.21
C TYR A 54 -2.26 9.40 -1.24
N LEU A 55 -2.04 10.62 -0.74
CA LEU A 55 -0.98 10.89 0.24
C LEU A 55 -1.28 10.29 1.61
N VAL A 56 -2.55 10.31 2.04
CA VAL A 56 -2.98 9.64 3.27
C VAL A 56 -2.77 8.13 3.16
N LEU A 57 -3.15 7.52 2.04
CA LEU A 57 -2.94 6.09 1.80
C LEU A 57 -1.45 5.73 1.71
N SER A 58 -0.63 6.57 1.06
CA SER A 58 0.82 6.39 1.02
C SER A 58 1.42 6.44 2.43
N SER A 59 1.06 7.46 3.21
CA SER A 59 1.52 7.61 4.61
C SER A 59 1.07 6.46 5.50
N ALA A 60 -0.17 6.00 5.36
CA ALA A 60 -0.70 4.84 6.08
C ALA A 60 0.03 3.54 5.70
N THR A 61 0.44 3.40 4.44
CA THR A 61 1.23 2.26 3.96
C THR A 61 2.62 2.25 4.61
N VAL A 62 3.28 3.41 4.70
CA VAL A 62 4.58 3.55 5.38
C VAL A 62 4.44 3.23 6.87
N LEU A 63 3.44 3.80 7.55
CA LEU A 63 3.18 3.50 8.96
C LEU A 63 2.89 2.02 9.21
N GLY A 64 2.06 1.40 8.38
CA GLY A 64 1.77 -0.03 8.42
C GLY A 64 3.02 -0.88 8.20
N SER A 65 3.89 -0.47 7.28
CA SER A 65 5.16 -1.15 6.99
C SER A 65 6.12 -1.09 8.18
N VAL A 66 6.24 0.08 8.83
CA VAL A 66 7.08 0.24 10.03
C VAL A 66 6.54 -0.58 11.21
N ARG A 67 5.22 -0.59 11.42
CA ARG A 67 4.60 -1.40 12.48
C ARG A 67 4.78 -2.90 12.24
N LEU A 68 4.67 -3.34 10.99
CA LEU A 68 4.93 -4.74 10.61
C LEU A 68 6.40 -5.10 10.83
N TYR A 69 7.33 -4.23 10.40
CA TYR A 69 8.76 -4.47 10.55
C TYR A 69 9.17 -4.56 12.03
N ARG A 70 8.56 -3.74 12.89
CA ARG A 70 8.74 -3.78 14.34
C ARG A 70 8.03 -4.96 15.03
N GLY A 71 7.31 -5.81 14.29
CA GLY A 71 6.57 -6.95 14.85
C GLY A 71 5.41 -6.54 15.76
N VAL A 72 4.89 -5.31 15.62
CA VAL A 72 3.86 -4.77 16.52
C VAL A 72 2.46 -5.12 16.03
N GLU A 73 2.19 -4.88 14.74
CA GLU A 73 0.83 -4.99 14.22
C GLU A 73 0.81 -5.18 12.70
N ALA A 74 0.19 -6.25 12.23
CA ALA A 74 -0.05 -6.52 10.81
C ALA A 74 -1.37 -5.94 10.26
N ARG A 75 -2.33 -5.62 11.14
CA ARG A 75 -3.72 -5.27 10.76
C ARG A 75 -3.80 -3.98 9.96
N THR A 76 -3.07 -2.94 10.39
CA THR A 76 -3.03 -1.63 9.70
C THR A 76 -2.61 -1.81 8.24
N LEU A 77 -1.51 -2.54 7.97
CA LEU A 77 -1.03 -2.77 6.61
C LEU A 77 -2.05 -3.58 5.78
N SER A 78 -2.68 -4.61 6.38
CA SER A 78 -3.72 -5.38 5.68
C SER A 78 -4.92 -4.53 5.25
N VAL A 79 -5.39 -3.60 6.09
CA VAL A 79 -6.53 -2.73 5.77
C VAL A 79 -6.16 -1.75 4.67
N VAL A 80 -4.98 -1.13 4.78
CA VAL A 80 -4.49 -0.17 3.79
C VAL A 80 -4.27 -0.85 2.43
N SER A 81 -3.68 -2.05 2.40
CA SER A 81 -3.51 -2.80 1.16
C SER A 81 -4.84 -3.18 0.51
N LEU A 82 -5.85 -3.55 1.28
CA LEU A 82 -7.20 -3.82 0.74
C LEU A 82 -7.85 -2.55 0.16
N ALA A 83 -7.72 -1.41 0.84
CA ALA A 83 -8.20 -0.14 0.33
C ALA A 83 -7.50 0.22 -0.99
N LEU A 84 -6.19 0.02 -1.07
CA LEU A 84 -5.42 0.26 -2.29
C LEU A 84 -5.81 -0.71 -3.43
N CYS A 85 -6.12 -1.98 -3.15
CA CYS A 85 -6.66 -2.88 -4.15
C CYS A 85 -7.95 -2.33 -4.77
N ALA A 86 -8.87 -1.84 -3.93
CA ALA A 86 -10.13 -1.26 -4.41
C ALA A 86 -9.89 -0.01 -5.27
N VAL A 87 -9.02 0.89 -4.82
CA VAL A 87 -8.68 2.13 -5.54
C VAL A 87 -8.08 1.81 -6.92
N TRP A 88 -7.07 0.94 -6.99
CA TRP A 88 -6.41 0.62 -8.25
C TRP A 88 -7.28 -0.19 -9.19
N LEU A 89 -8.16 -1.06 -8.66
CA LEU A 89 -9.16 -1.76 -9.46
C LEU A 89 -10.16 -0.79 -10.09
N VAL A 90 -10.69 0.15 -9.30
CA VAL A 90 -11.61 1.19 -9.81
C VAL A 90 -10.91 2.04 -10.86
N ASN A 91 -9.67 2.45 -10.62
CA ASN A 91 -8.91 3.24 -11.59
C ASN A 91 -8.68 2.49 -12.91
N LEU A 92 -8.35 1.20 -12.85
CA LEU A 92 -8.21 0.35 -14.04
C LEU A 92 -9.52 0.23 -14.82
N VAL A 93 -10.64 0.00 -14.13
CA VAL A 93 -11.97 -0.07 -14.78
C VAL A 93 -12.32 1.25 -15.44
N LEU A 94 -12.09 2.38 -14.77
CA LEU A 94 -12.33 3.70 -15.35
C LEU A 94 -11.45 3.96 -16.57
N ALA A 95 -10.17 3.58 -16.54
CA ALA A 95 -9.28 3.72 -17.70
C ALA A 95 -9.77 2.91 -18.90
N ILE A 96 -10.20 1.66 -18.68
CA ILE A 96 -10.71 0.79 -19.74
C ILE A 96 -12.05 1.33 -20.29
N VAL A 97 -12.99 1.68 -19.41
CA VAL A 97 -14.37 2.02 -19.80
C VAL A 97 -14.47 3.44 -20.37
N LEU A 98 -13.77 4.41 -19.79
CA LEU A 98 -13.90 5.83 -20.17
C LEU A 98 -12.85 6.28 -21.19
N ALA A 99 -11.61 5.78 -21.06
CA ALA A 99 -10.52 6.18 -21.95
C ALA A 99 -10.23 5.15 -23.05
N GLY A 100 -10.81 3.95 -22.98
CA GLY A 100 -10.52 2.87 -23.94
C GLY A 100 -9.07 2.39 -23.88
N GLN A 101 -8.38 2.64 -22.76
CA GLN A 101 -6.94 2.40 -22.60
C GLN A 101 -6.67 1.42 -21.47
N PHE A 102 -5.64 0.59 -21.67
CA PHE A 102 -5.15 -0.32 -20.65
C PHE A 102 -4.06 0.38 -19.83
N ASP A 103 -4.41 0.79 -18.60
CA ASP A 103 -3.48 1.46 -17.70
C ASP A 103 -2.57 0.44 -16.98
N VAL A 104 -1.38 0.25 -17.55
CA VAL A 104 -0.33 -0.64 -17.02
C VAL A 104 0.07 -0.26 -15.59
N LEU A 105 0.05 1.04 -15.24
CA LEU A 105 0.42 1.49 -13.90
C LEU A 105 -0.62 1.02 -12.87
N SER A 106 -1.91 1.14 -13.18
CA SER A 106 -2.98 0.63 -12.32
C SER A 106 -2.89 -0.88 -12.12
N VAL A 107 -2.52 -1.65 -13.14
CA VAL A 107 -2.31 -3.10 -13.04
C VAL A 107 -1.12 -3.43 -12.14
N LEU A 108 0.01 -2.74 -12.32
CA LEU A 108 1.19 -2.92 -11.49
C LEU A 108 0.87 -2.64 -10.01
N LEU A 109 0.19 -1.53 -9.73
CA LEU A 109 -0.13 -1.12 -8.37
C LEU A 109 -1.19 -1.98 -7.72
N LEU A 110 -2.16 -2.48 -8.49
CA LEU A 110 -3.09 -3.50 -8.04
C LEU A 110 -2.35 -4.80 -7.67
N THR A 111 -1.41 -5.23 -8.51
CA THR A 111 -0.62 -6.45 -8.26
C THR A 111 0.24 -6.31 -7.00
N LEU A 112 0.85 -5.15 -6.77
CA LEU A 112 1.58 -4.84 -5.54
C LEU A 112 0.65 -4.88 -4.33
N ALA A 113 -0.51 -4.22 -4.40
CA ALA A 113 -1.50 -4.19 -3.33
C ALA A 113 -1.97 -5.60 -2.93
N VAL A 114 -2.28 -6.43 -3.93
CA VAL A 114 -2.65 -7.83 -3.73
C VAL A 114 -1.47 -8.62 -3.15
N GLY A 115 -0.26 -8.42 -3.65
CA GLY A 115 0.95 -9.06 -3.15
C GLY A 115 1.20 -8.77 -1.67
N VAL A 116 1.04 -7.51 -1.25
CA VAL A 116 1.13 -7.12 0.18
C VAL A 116 -0.01 -7.74 0.97
N ALA A 117 -1.25 -7.65 0.50
CA ALA A 117 -2.42 -8.20 1.19
C ALA A 117 -2.32 -9.73 1.40
N VAL A 118 -1.82 -10.46 0.40
CA VAL A 118 -1.58 -11.91 0.48
C VAL A 118 -0.37 -12.21 1.37
N GLY A 119 0.71 -11.44 1.23
CA GLY A 119 1.93 -11.60 2.02
C GLY A 119 1.70 -11.41 3.52
N VAL A 120 0.90 -10.41 3.92
CA VAL A 120 0.50 -10.17 5.31
C VAL A 120 -0.35 -11.32 5.89
N ARG A 121 -1.01 -12.11 5.04
CA ARG A 121 -1.80 -13.27 5.49
C ARG A 121 -0.97 -14.52 5.73
N ARG A 122 0.30 -14.55 5.32
CA ARG A 122 1.17 -15.72 5.55
C ARG A 122 1.31 -15.99 7.04
N PRO A 123 1.24 -17.27 7.47
CA PRO A 123 1.30 -17.63 8.89
C PRO A 123 2.59 -17.15 9.56
N GLU A 124 3.71 -17.22 8.84
CA GLU A 124 5.02 -16.71 9.31
C GLU A 124 5.01 -15.22 9.61
N VAL A 125 4.34 -14.41 8.77
CA VAL A 125 4.26 -12.95 8.92
C VAL A 125 3.28 -12.59 10.03
N ARG A 126 2.18 -13.33 10.17
CA ARG A 126 1.21 -13.14 11.24
C ARG A 126 1.78 -13.52 12.60
N ALA A 127 2.53 -14.62 12.69
CA ALA A 127 3.21 -15.05 13.91
C ALA A 127 4.31 -14.08 14.35
N TRP A 128 4.86 -13.30 13.42
CA TRP A 128 5.85 -12.26 13.71
C TRP A 128 5.23 -10.96 14.24
N ALA A 129 4.01 -10.64 13.80
CA ALA A 129 3.37 -9.35 14.01
C ALA A 129 2.08 -9.41 14.84
N GLY A 130 1.96 -10.45 15.67
CA GLY A 130 0.88 -10.73 16.60
C GLY A 130 1.41 -11.40 17.85
#